data_AF-A0A7V6LRR5-F1
#
_entry.id   AF-A0A7V6LRR5-F1
#
_cell.length_a   1.000
_cell.length_b   1.000
_cell.length_c   1.000
_cell.angle_alpha   90.00
_cell.angle_beta   90.00
_cell.angle_gamma   90.00
#
_symmetry.space_group_name_H-M   'P 1'
#
loop_
_entity.id
_entity.type
_entity.pdbx_description
1 polymer ?
#
loop_
_entity_poly.entity_id
_entity_poly.type
_entity_poly.pdbx_seq_one_letter_code
_entity_poly.pdbx_strand_id
1 'polypeptide(L)'
;MKRFFYLLTATTIAFLWLFPRTSFSQEIFPGEHLINENRLKSYVTFLASPLLNGRENGEQGLEIAQQFVISQAMLAGLNPANGNSYLQPYQIIETSFDESKSLLGIKSEGGAFEEIDQNLIQIMPSTPSDFAVNGEVVFAGYGLKQMMYDYNDYANIDISGKIVLVMDGAPTSADGEFLFKGNDWSAQFASINAKISYVTYSKAKAVIIVPDPKSGATTTEQLYPGIENQFKASRKLKSDAYFRASMPNTPVILMANSEVADKLLEGSGHTLKELQLIIDDNLKPYSFVIPDKEISIMKSTKTEEKTLYNVAAIIEGSDPILKDEYLVFSSHIDHVGSANGIVYPGADDNATGCAALLAMAKAFSEATEHPKRSLLFLWFSGEEIGLFGSRAYVENPLVPLSKSVANINIDMIGRSKGVADTSKNNPMTGPTGVFVISGNQSKELLEIADKIDKESII
;
A
#
# COMPACT_ATOMS: atom_id res chain seq x y z
N MET A 1 -77.76 -20.16 -11.12
CA MET A 1 -76.43 -19.80 -11.65
C MET A 1 -75.52 -18.99 -10.71
N LYS A 2 -75.94 -18.52 -9.53
CA LYS A 2 -75.06 -17.73 -8.61
C LYS A 2 -74.41 -18.49 -7.43
N ARG A 3 -74.79 -19.75 -7.18
CA ARG A 3 -74.23 -20.56 -6.06
C ARG A 3 -73.08 -21.50 -6.44
N PHE A 4 -72.86 -21.76 -7.72
CA PHE A 4 -71.80 -22.69 -8.17
C PHE A 4 -70.44 -22.01 -8.39
N PHE A 5 -70.41 -20.67 -8.52
CA PHE A 5 -69.19 -19.92 -8.79
C PHE A 5 -68.36 -19.60 -7.53
N TYR A 6 -68.95 -19.68 -6.34
CA TYR A 6 -68.24 -19.42 -5.08
C TYR A 6 -67.49 -20.64 -4.53
N LEU A 7 -67.90 -21.86 -4.88
CA LEU A 7 -67.19 -23.06 -4.42
C LEU A 7 -65.90 -23.32 -5.21
N LEU A 8 -65.86 -22.95 -6.51
CA LEU A 8 -64.71 -23.20 -7.38
C LEU A 8 -63.58 -22.17 -7.18
N THR A 9 -63.90 -20.94 -6.78
CA THR A 9 -62.90 -19.90 -6.46
C THR A 9 -62.30 -20.06 -5.06
N ALA A 10 -63.06 -20.63 -4.11
CA ALA A 10 -62.53 -20.94 -2.78
C ALA A 10 -61.54 -22.12 -2.79
N THR A 11 -61.71 -23.11 -3.67
CA THR A 11 -60.79 -24.27 -3.78
C THR A 11 -59.50 -23.95 -4.56
N THR A 12 -59.52 -23.00 -5.50
CA THR A 12 -58.30 -22.57 -6.21
C THR A 12 -57.43 -21.64 -5.37
N ILE A 13 -58.01 -20.81 -4.51
CA ILE A 13 -57.23 -19.94 -3.60
C ILE A 13 -56.63 -20.73 -2.43
N ALA A 14 -57.27 -21.82 -1.98
CA ALA A 14 -56.70 -22.71 -0.96
C ALA A 14 -55.53 -23.56 -1.48
N PHE A 15 -55.49 -23.90 -2.77
CA PHE A 15 -54.38 -24.68 -3.35
C PHE A 15 -53.11 -23.84 -3.59
N LEU A 16 -53.24 -22.52 -3.74
CA LEU A 16 -52.10 -21.60 -3.87
C LEU A 16 -51.44 -21.24 -2.53
N TRP A 17 -52.03 -21.63 -1.41
CA TRP A 17 -51.46 -21.46 -0.06
C TRP A 17 -50.83 -22.74 0.51
N LEU A 18 -50.84 -23.84 -0.25
CA LEU A 18 -50.24 -25.13 0.13
C LEU A 18 -48.99 -25.49 -0.65
N PHE A 19 -48.46 -24.59 -1.48
CA PHE A 19 -47.04 -24.67 -1.81
C PHE A 19 -46.29 -24.17 -0.58
N PRO A 20 -45.60 -25.03 0.20
CA PRO A 20 -44.59 -24.50 1.09
C PRO A 20 -43.68 -23.67 0.20
N ARG A 21 -43.61 -22.37 0.49
CA ARG A 21 -42.43 -21.61 0.10
C ARG A 21 -41.30 -22.31 0.83
N THR A 22 -40.70 -23.30 0.19
CA THR A 22 -39.33 -23.71 0.48
C THR A 22 -38.51 -22.50 0.10
N SER A 23 -38.49 -21.50 0.96
CA SER A 23 -37.35 -20.63 1.06
C SER A 23 -36.20 -21.60 1.25
N PHE A 24 -35.38 -21.76 0.22
CA PHE A 24 -34.03 -22.27 0.41
C PHE A 24 -33.38 -21.25 1.33
N SER A 25 -33.56 -21.43 2.64
CA SER A 25 -32.54 -21.02 3.59
C SER A 25 -31.28 -21.69 3.08
N GLN A 26 -30.18 -20.96 2.93
CA GLN A 26 -28.88 -21.61 2.89
C GLN A 26 -28.89 -22.60 4.07
N GLU A 27 -28.60 -23.87 3.77
CA GLU A 27 -28.36 -24.82 4.85
C GLU A 27 -27.22 -24.22 5.67
N ILE A 28 -27.47 -24.00 6.95
CA ILE A 28 -26.50 -23.44 7.88
C ILE A 28 -25.29 -24.36 7.82
N PHE A 29 -24.15 -23.82 7.39
CA PHE A 29 -22.95 -24.63 7.24
C PHE A 29 -22.56 -25.18 8.63
N PRO A 30 -22.34 -26.51 8.77
CA PRO A 30 -21.86 -27.07 10.02
C PRO A 30 -20.54 -26.40 10.43
N GLY A 31 -20.56 -25.61 11.50
CA GLY A 31 -19.41 -24.82 11.94
C GLY A 31 -19.55 -23.30 11.76
N GLU A 32 -20.60 -22.80 11.10
CA GLU A 32 -20.84 -21.36 10.92
C GLU A 32 -20.89 -20.59 12.26
N HIS A 33 -21.47 -21.19 13.30
CA HIS A 33 -21.50 -20.62 14.66
C HIS A 33 -20.09 -20.39 15.28
N LEU A 34 -19.04 -21.00 14.70
CA LEU A 34 -17.66 -20.77 15.06
C LEU A 34 -17.11 -19.47 14.46
N ILE A 35 -17.78 -18.89 13.46
CA ILE A 35 -17.49 -17.55 12.96
C ILE A 35 -18.36 -16.58 13.78
N ASN A 36 -17.79 -16.05 14.86
CA ASN A 36 -18.51 -15.13 15.74
C ASN A 36 -17.65 -13.94 16.16
N GLU A 37 -18.34 -12.86 16.57
CA GLU A 37 -17.74 -11.58 16.92
C GLU A 37 -16.65 -11.70 17.99
N ASN A 38 -16.91 -12.43 19.08
CA ASN A 38 -15.95 -12.56 20.17
C ASN A 38 -14.62 -13.17 19.71
N ARG A 39 -14.68 -14.20 18.86
CA ARG A 39 -13.48 -14.85 18.31
C ARG A 39 -12.74 -13.91 17.37
N LEU A 40 -13.43 -13.33 16.40
CA LEU A 40 -12.83 -12.37 15.45
C LEU A 40 -12.17 -11.21 16.18
N LYS A 41 -12.87 -10.62 17.15
CA LYS A 41 -12.34 -9.55 18.00
C LYS A 41 -11.10 -9.99 18.78
N SER A 42 -11.05 -11.21 19.30
CA SER A 42 -9.88 -11.73 20.02
C SER A 42 -8.64 -11.84 19.10
N TYR A 43 -8.84 -12.32 17.86
CA TYR A 43 -7.77 -12.43 16.87
C TYR A 43 -7.26 -11.06 16.45
N VAL A 44 -8.17 -10.14 16.11
CA VAL A 44 -7.81 -8.75 15.76
C VAL A 44 -7.11 -8.06 16.93
N THR A 45 -7.59 -8.22 18.16
CA THR A 45 -6.98 -7.58 19.34
C THR A 45 -5.54 -8.03 19.56
N PHE A 46 -5.25 -9.31 19.35
CA PHE A 46 -3.89 -9.82 19.46
C PHE A 46 -3.01 -9.34 18.30
N LEU A 47 -3.47 -9.52 17.06
CA LEU A 47 -2.72 -9.18 15.86
C LEU A 47 -2.47 -7.67 15.72
N ALA A 48 -3.38 -6.84 16.23
CA ALA A 48 -3.24 -5.39 16.28
C ALA A 48 -2.69 -4.87 17.62
N SER A 49 -2.13 -5.75 18.45
CA SER A 49 -1.56 -5.34 19.73
C SER A 49 -0.30 -4.50 19.52
N PRO A 50 -0.12 -3.38 20.25
CA PRO A 50 1.13 -2.63 20.24
C PRO A 50 2.36 -3.48 20.60
N LEU A 51 2.17 -4.61 21.30
CA LEU A 51 3.23 -5.56 21.61
C LEU A 51 3.85 -6.22 20.37
N LEU A 52 3.14 -6.22 19.23
CA LEU A 52 3.65 -6.72 17.95
C LEU A 52 4.33 -5.64 17.12
N ASN A 53 4.48 -4.42 17.67
CA ASN A 53 5.21 -3.29 17.06
C ASN A 53 4.89 -3.09 15.56
N GLY A 54 3.62 -3.24 15.19
CA GLY A 54 3.14 -3.03 13.82
C GLY A 54 3.57 -4.07 12.78
N ARG A 55 4.11 -5.23 13.20
CA ARG A 55 4.34 -6.41 12.35
C ARG A 55 5.12 -6.13 11.06
N GLU A 56 6.15 -5.29 11.16
CA GLU A 56 7.03 -4.98 10.03
C GLU A 56 7.78 -6.22 9.52
N ASN A 57 7.98 -6.26 8.20
CA ASN A 57 8.69 -7.35 7.54
C ASN A 57 10.14 -7.47 8.02
N GLY A 58 10.49 -8.66 8.52
CA GLY A 58 11.83 -8.95 9.06
C GLY A 58 12.03 -8.54 10.52
N GLU A 59 10.98 -8.05 11.19
CA GLU A 59 11.01 -7.69 12.60
C GLU A 59 10.32 -8.74 13.48
N GLN A 60 10.71 -8.78 14.76
CA GLN A 60 10.21 -9.76 15.74
C GLN A 60 8.67 -9.75 15.87
N GLY A 61 8.04 -8.59 15.68
CA GLY A 61 6.59 -8.45 15.74
C GLY A 61 5.83 -9.32 14.74
N LEU A 62 6.34 -9.39 13.50
CA LEU A 62 5.77 -10.24 12.45
C LEU A 62 6.02 -11.73 12.76
N GLU A 63 7.21 -12.08 13.25
CA GLU A 63 7.52 -13.46 13.64
C GLU A 63 6.54 -13.97 14.71
N ILE A 64 6.24 -13.15 15.73
CA ILE A 64 5.26 -13.49 16.77
C ILE A 64 3.86 -13.65 16.17
N ALA A 65 3.45 -12.77 15.25
CA ALA A 65 2.16 -12.88 14.56
C ALA A 65 2.05 -14.19 13.74
N GLN A 66 3.12 -14.57 13.04
CA GLN A 66 3.19 -15.83 12.30
C GLN A 66 3.09 -17.03 13.24
N GLN A 67 3.82 -17.04 14.36
CA GLN A 67 3.74 -18.12 15.35
C GLN A 67 2.34 -18.22 15.97
N PHE A 68 1.67 -17.09 16.17
CA PHE A 68 0.28 -17.07 16.62
C PHE A 68 -0.65 -17.72 15.59
N VAL A 69 -0.57 -17.34 14.31
CA VAL A 69 -1.38 -17.95 13.23
C VAL A 69 -1.11 -19.45 13.11
N ILE A 70 0.16 -19.87 13.14
CA ILE A 70 0.54 -21.29 13.13
C ILE A 70 -0.06 -22.03 14.33
N SER A 71 0.02 -21.44 15.52
CA SER A 71 -0.55 -22.04 16.74
C SER A 71 -2.07 -22.19 16.62
N GLN A 72 -2.76 -21.19 16.06
CA GLN A 72 -4.21 -21.28 15.82
C GLN A 72 -4.55 -22.35 14.78
N ALA A 73 -3.79 -22.46 13.70
CA ALA A 73 -3.96 -23.51 12.69
C ALA A 73 -3.77 -24.91 13.27
N MET A 74 -2.73 -25.10 14.11
CA MET A 74 -2.48 -26.37 14.81
C MET A 74 -3.60 -26.71 15.80
N LEU A 75 -4.08 -25.74 16.58
CA LEU A 75 -5.20 -25.93 17.50
C LEU A 75 -6.51 -26.29 16.79
N ALA A 76 -6.68 -25.81 15.56
CA ALA A 76 -7.80 -26.17 14.70
C ALA A 76 -7.56 -27.47 13.93
N GLY A 77 -6.40 -28.13 14.06
CA GLY A 77 -6.11 -29.42 13.43
C GLY A 77 -5.79 -29.36 11.94
N LEU A 78 -5.39 -28.19 11.41
CA LEU A 78 -4.97 -28.07 10.02
C LEU A 78 -3.63 -28.78 9.78
N ASN A 79 -3.36 -29.15 8.53
CA ASN A 79 -2.07 -29.71 8.14
C ASN A 79 -1.13 -28.60 7.62
N PRO A 80 0.19 -28.71 7.84
CA PRO A 80 1.16 -27.85 7.17
C PRO A 80 1.11 -28.02 5.64
N ALA A 81 1.28 -26.93 4.89
CA ALA A 81 1.25 -26.96 3.42
C ALA A 81 2.64 -27.13 2.77
N ASN A 82 3.73 -26.95 3.52
CA ASN A 82 5.11 -27.06 3.02
C ASN A 82 5.80 -28.28 3.65
N GLY A 83 5.39 -29.49 3.23
CA GLY A 83 5.82 -30.73 3.86
C GLY A 83 5.40 -30.78 5.33
N ASN A 84 6.36 -30.79 6.25
CA ASN A 84 6.10 -30.76 7.70
C ASN A 84 6.12 -29.34 8.30
N SER A 85 6.20 -28.30 7.47
CA SER A 85 6.30 -26.90 7.88
C SER A 85 5.07 -26.09 7.44
N TYR A 86 4.61 -25.20 8.31
CA TYR A 86 3.64 -24.17 7.94
C TYR A 86 4.29 -22.97 7.25
N LEU A 87 5.61 -22.83 7.34
CA LEU A 87 6.34 -21.69 6.78
C LEU A 87 6.85 -22.03 5.37
N GLN A 88 6.60 -21.12 4.44
CA GLN A 88 7.23 -21.08 3.11
C GLN A 88 8.22 -19.90 3.07
N PRO A 89 9.54 -20.16 3.16
CA PRO A 89 10.55 -19.11 3.10
C PRO A 89 10.72 -18.56 1.68
N TYR A 90 11.00 -17.27 1.58
CA TYR A 90 11.49 -16.62 0.36
C TYR A 90 12.47 -15.50 0.71
N GLN A 91 13.29 -15.10 -0.25
CA GLN A 91 14.35 -14.12 -0.04
C GLN A 91 14.04 -12.82 -0.77
N ILE A 92 14.20 -11.72 -0.05
CA ILE A 92 14.21 -10.37 -0.62
C ILE A 92 15.62 -9.80 -0.55
N ILE A 93 15.92 -8.89 -1.47
CA ILE A 93 17.10 -8.04 -1.43
C ILE A 93 16.61 -6.66 -1.02
N GLU A 94 17.13 -6.15 0.08
CA GLU A 94 16.89 -4.79 0.57
C GLU A 94 18.14 -3.95 0.30
N THR A 95 17.97 -2.81 -0.36
CA THR A 95 19.03 -1.82 -0.58
C THR A 95 18.62 -0.52 0.09
N SER A 96 19.40 -0.12 1.09
CA SER A 96 19.19 1.09 1.89
C SER A 96 20.41 2.00 1.83
N PHE A 97 20.28 3.21 2.37
CA PHE A 97 21.39 4.16 2.47
C PHE A 97 22.47 3.63 3.43
N ASP A 98 23.73 3.76 3.04
CA ASP A 98 24.86 3.63 3.95
C ASP A 98 25.15 5.02 4.52
N GLU A 99 24.52 5.33 5.66
CA GLU A 99 24.65 6.63 6.34
C GLU A 99 26.13 6.97 6.61
N SER A 100 26.95 5.98 6.99
CA SER A 100 28.37 6.19 7.29
C SER A 100 29.23 6.59 6.07
N LYS A 101 28.69 6.45 4.87
CA LYS A 101 29.34 6.78 3.59
C LYS A 101 28.51 7.71 2.71
N SER A 102 27.42 8.25 3.26
CA SER A 102 26.57 9.23 2.58
C SER A 102 26.79 10.59 3.22
N LEU A 103 26.83 11.64 2.41
CA LEU A 103 27.15 12.99 2.87
C LEU A 103 26.25 13.98 2.12
N LEU A 104 25.63 14.90 2.85
CA LEU A 104 25.07 16.13 2.31
C LEU A 104 25.85 17.29 2.88
N GLY A 105 26.47 18.08 2.00
CA GLY A 105 27.23 19.26 2.38
C GLY A 105 26.67 20.50 1.69
N ILE A 106 26.51 21.58 2.43
CA ILE A 106 26.20 22.91 1.87
C ILE A 106 27.40 23.82 2.11
N LYS A 107 27.78 24.56 1.07
CA LYS A 107 28.85 25.54 1.13
C LYS A 107 28.29 26.93 0.80
N SER A 108 28.69 27.91 1.61
CA SER A 108 28.51 29.34 1.30
C SER A 108 29.75 29.89 0.55
N GLU A 109 29.62 31.02 -0.15
CA GLU A 109 30.75 31.65 -0.87
C GLU A 109 32.00 31.80 0.02
N GLY A 110 33.15 31.35 -0.48
CA GLY A 110 34.43 31.41 0.25
C GLY A 110 34.57 30.42 1.43
N GLY A 111 33.51 29.70 1.80
CA GLY A 111 33.48 28.74 2.91
C GLY A 111 33.91 27.32 2.55
N ALA A 112 33.96 26.46 3.57
CA ALA A 112 34.02 25.01 3.41
C ALA A 112 32.60 24.42 3.29
N PHE A 113 32.48 23.17 2.86
CA PHE A 113 31.22 22.44 2.98
C PHE A 113 30.95 22.16 4.47
N GLU A 114 29.78 22.60 4.94
CA GLU A 114 29.21 22.23 6.22
C GLU A 114 28.32 21.01 6.00
N GLU A 115 28.61 19.93 6.72
CA GLU A 115 27.81 18.71 6.69
C GLU A 115 26.48 18.93 7.40
N ILE A 116 25.41 18.39 6.80
CA ILE A 116 24.07 18.41 7.37
C ILE A 116 23.68 16.96 7.65
N ASP A 117 23.45 16.68 8.93
CA ASP A 117 23.01 15.38 9.40
C ASP A 117 21.52 15.21 9.09
N GLN A 118 21.21 14.52 8.00
CA GLN A 118 19.86 14.36 7.51
C GLN A 118 19.65 13.09 6.71
N ASN A 119 18.44 12.57 6.82
CA ASN A 119 17.94 11.50 5.99
C ASN A 119 17.47 12.05 4.64
N LEU A 120 18.18 11.66 3.57
CA LEU A 120 17.71 11.85 2.21
C LEU A 120 16.92 10.62 1.79
N ILE A 121 15.75 10.83 1.21
CA ILE A 121 14.95 9.77 0.61
C ILE A 121 15.06 9.90 -0.90
N GLN A 122 15.51 8.85 -1.59
CA GLN A 122 15.53 8.85 -3.05
C GLN A 122 14.23 8.24 -3.56
N ILE A 123 13.50 8.99 -4.38
CA ILE A 123 12.29 8.51 -5.05
C ILE A 123 12.66 8.10 -6.48
N MET A 124 12.05 7.02 -6.98
CA MET A 124 12.24 6.52 -8.35
C MET A 124 13.73 6.38 -8.70
N PRO A 125 14.44 5.37 -8.17
CA PRO A 125 15.87 5.21 -8.41
C PRO A 125 16.16 4.93 -9.91
N SER A 126 16.47 5.99 -10.67
CA SER A 126 16.83 5.96 -12.10
C SER A 126 18.35 5.96 -12.34
N THR A 127 19.13 6.23 -11.29
CA THR A 127 20.59 6.29 -11.27
C THR A 127 21.21 5.01 -10.68
N PRO A 128 22.55 4.82 -10.77
CA PRO A 128 23.23 3.81 -9.96
C PRO A 128 22.89 3.98 -8.47
N SER A 129 23.03 2.90 -7.69
CA SER A 129 22.68 2.91 -6.27
C SER A 129 23.51 3.95 -5.51
N ASP A 130 24.77 4.07 -5.92
CA ASP A 130 25.72 5.05 -5.40
C ASP A 130 25.87 6.18 -6.42
N PHE A 131 25.85 7.42 -5.97
CA PHE A 131 26.07 8.58 -6.83
C PHE A 131 26.69 9.74 -6.07
N ALA A 132 27.31 10.66 -6.81
CA ALA A 132 27.74 11.94 -6.30
C ALA A 132 27.28 13.05 -7.26
N VAL A 133 26.62 14.07 -6.73
CA VAL A 133 26.17 15.23 -7.49
C VAL A 133 26.48 16.50 -6.70
N ASN A 134 27.04 17.51 -7.36
CA ASN A 134 27.25 18.83 -6.78
C ASN A 134 26.88 19.93 -7.77
N GLY A 135 26.53 21.10 -7.25
CA GLY A 135 26.35 22.29 -8.06
C GLY A 135 25.57 23.40 -7.37
N GLU A 136 25.42 24.49 -8.11
CA GLU A 136 24.58 25.62 -7.75
C GLU A 136 23.13 25.20 -7.59
N VAL A 137 22.42 25.93 -6.72
CA VAL A 137 21.03 25.62 -6.37
C VAL A 137 20.07 26.65 -6.95
N VAL A 138 18.96 26.15 -7.50
CA VAL A 138 17.82 26.95 -7.96
C VAL A 138 16.63 26.65 -7.08
N PHE A 139 16.01 27.67 -6.49
CA PHE A 139 14.67 27.53 -5.94
C PHE A 139 13.64 27.66 -7.08
N ALA A 140 12.77 26.66 -7.23
CA ALA A 140 11.76 26.61 -8.28
C ALA A 140 10.34 26.40 -7.73
N GLY A 141 9.96 27.13 -6.67
CA GLY A 141 8.61 27.11 -6.13
C GLY A 141 8.14 25.70 -5.75
N TYR A 142 7.00 25.27 -6.31
CA TYR A 142 6.48 23.90 -6.15
C TYR A 142 7.02 22.94 -7.22
N GLY A 143 7.84 23.38 -8.17
CA GLY A 143 8.33 22.56 -9.26
C GLY A 143 7.25 22.11 -10.24
N LEU A 144 6.22 22.94 -10.44
CA LEU A 144 5.05 22.59 -11.24
C LEU A 144 4.96 23.38 -12.54
N LYS A 145 4.34 22.73 -13.54
CA LYS A 145 3.86 23.37 -14.76
C LYS A 145 2.40 22.99 -14.99
N GLN A 146 1.51 23.98 -14.89
CA GLN A 146 0.07 23.83 -15.07
C GLN A 146 -0.43 24.76 -16.17
N MET A 147 -0.53 24.22 -17.40
CA MET A 147 -0.92 24.98 -18.59
C MET A 147 -2.32 25.58 -18.49
N MET A 148 -3.26 24.89 -17.84
CA MET A 148 -4.63 25.39 -17.64
C MET A 148 -4.68 26.65 -16.76
N TYR A 149 -3.62 26.90 -15.98
CA TYR A 149 -3.53 28.00 -15.02
C TYR A 149 -2.46 29.03 -15.41
N ASP A 150 -1.87 28.91 -16.61
CA ASP A 150 -0.72 29.72 -17.04
C ASP A 150 0.42 29.76 -16.01
N TYR A 151 0.61 28.64 -15.29
CA TYR A 151 1.56 28.53 -14.19
C TYR A 151 2.74 27.66 -14.60
N ASN A 152 3.96 28.16 -14.44
CA ASN A 152 5.18 27.41 -14.72
C ASN A 152 6.35 27.94 -13.88
N ASP A 153 6.74 27.18 -12.85
CA ASP A 153 7.88 27.52 -11.97
C ASP A 153 9.20 27.64 -12.75
N TYR A 154 9.30 27.03 -13.93
CA TYR A 154 10.53 26.98 -14.71
C TYR A 154 10.56 27.97 -15.88
N ALA A 155 9.58 28.87 -15.99
CA ALA A 155 9.41 29.72 -17.18
C ALA A 155 10.61 30.63 -17.47
N ASN A 156 11.27 31.14 -16.42
CA ASN A 156 12.29 32.18 -16.54
C ASN A 156 13.62 31.81 -15.85
N ILE A 157 13.88 30.51 -15.67
CA ILE A 157 15.06 30.04 -14.95
C ILE A 157 15.66 28.82 -15.66
N ASP A 158 16.98 28.85 -15.89
CA ASP A 158 17.71 27.69 -16.43
C ASP A 158 18.12 26.76 -15.29
N ILE A 159 17.68 25.51 -15.38
CA ILE A 159 17.96 24.45 -14.40
C ILE A 159 18.95 23.41 -14.94
N SER A 160 19.41 23.54 -16.18
CA SER A 160 20.36 22.60 -16.80
C SER A 160 21.68 22.58 -16.02
N GLY A 161 22.10 21.39 -15.58
CA GLY A 161 23.34 21.20 -14.81
C GLY A 161 23.30 21.67 -13.36
N LYS A 162 22.14 22.14 -12.87
CA LYS A 162 21.94 22.65 -11.51
C LYS A 162 21.20 21.66 -10.62
N ILE A 163 21.16 21.95 -9.32
CA ILE A 163 20.34 21.24 -8.34
C ILE A 163 19.11 22.10 -8.05
N VAL A 164 17.92 21.52 -8.13
CA VAL A 164 16.66 22.26 -8.01
C VAL A 164 16.03 21.99 -6.65
N LEU A 165 15.79 23.03 -5.85
CA LEU A 165 15.02 22.98 -4.61
C LEU A 165 13.56 23.33 -4.90
N VAL A 166 12.64 22.47 -4.48
CA VAL A 166 11.19 22.68 -4.62
C VAL A 166 10.45 22.29 -3.35
N MET A 167 9.30 22.92 -3.10
CA MET A 167 8.36 22.49 -2.07
C MET A 167 7.53 21.30 -2.56
N ASP A 168 7.14 20.42 -1.64
CA ASP A 168 6.11 19.41 -1.89
C ASP A 168 4.71 20.05 -2.02
N GLY A 169 3.72 19.28 -2.47
CA GLY A 169 2.35 19.75 -2.63
C GLY A 169 2.17 20.67 -3.84
N ALA A 170 1.21 21.57 -3.73
CA ALA A 170 0.86 22.58 -4.73
C ALA A 170 0.27 23.83 -4.04
N PRO A 171 0.11 24.96 -4.74
CA PRO A 171 -0.46 26.17 -4.14
C PRO A 171 -1.85 25.93 -3.53
N THR A 172 -2.03 26.45 -2.31
CA THR A 172 -3.29 26.33 -1.53
C THR A 172 -3.83 27.68 -1.10
N SER A 173 -5.15 27.77 -0.91
CA SER A 173 -5.79 28.92 -0.26
C SER A 173 -5.38 29.04 1.22
N ALA A 174 -5.79 30.11 1.88
CA ALA A 174 -5.60 30.27 3.32
C ALA A 174 -6.29 29.16 4.15
N ASP A 175 -7.39 28.62 3.64
CA ASP A 175 -8.15 27.52 4.25
C ASP A 175 -7.61 26.13 3.89
N GLY A 176 -6.50 26.05 3.14
CA GLY A 176 -5.85 24.80 2.76
C GLY A 176 -6.44 24.11 1.54
N GLU A 177 -7.34 24.76 0.79
CA GLU A 177 -7.86 24.18 -0.45
C GLU A 177 -6.88 24.36 -1.60
N PHE A 178 -6.63 23.28 -2.36
CA PHE A 178 -5.82 23.37 -3.58
C PHE A 178 -6.43 24.34 -4.61
N LEU A 179 -5.57 25.23 -5.11
CA LEU A 179 -5.94 26.24 -6.11
C LEU A 179 -6.05 25.64 -7.52
N PHE A 180 -5.21 24.64 -7.82
CA PHE A 180 -5.32 23.84 -9.05
C PHE A 180 -6.44 22.81 -8.92
N LYS A 181 -7.46 22.88 -9.79
CA LYS A 181 -8.59 21.96 -9.84
C LYS A 181 -8.34 20.84 -10.85
N GLY A 182 -9.00 19.69 -10.64
CA GLY A 182 -9.01 18.56 -11.58
C GLY A 182 -7.94 17.49 -11.34
N ASN A 183 -6.95 17.74 -10.48
CA ASN A 183 -6.07 16.70 -9.96
C ASN A 183 -6.37 16.50 -8.47
N ASP A 184 -6.41 15.25 -8.02
CA ASP A 184 -6.45 14.92 -6.60
C ASP A 184 -5.05 15.15 -6.00
N TRP A 185 -4.69 16.42 -5.80
CA TRP A 185 -3.41 16.81 -5.19
C TRP A 185 -3.27 16.32 -3.74
N SER A 186 -4.37 15.89 -3.12
CA SER A 186 -4.37 15.19 -1.83
C SER A 186 -3.99 13.72 -1.92
N ALA A 187 -3.98 13.11 -3.11
CA ALA A 187 -3.45 11.76 -3.28
C ALA A 187 -1.93 11.78 -3.06
N GLN A 188 -1.44 10.87 -2.20
CA GLN A 188 -0.07 10.88 -1.65
C GLN A 188 1.04 11.15 -2.66
N PHE A 189 0.94 10.72 -3.93
CA PHE A 189 2.00 10.92 -4.92
C PHE A 189 1.61 11.76 -6.14
N ALA A 190 0.41 12.37 -6.15
CA ALA A 190 -0.03 13.18 -7.28
C ALA A 190 0.86 14.42 -7.47
N SER A 191 1.27 15.08 -6.38
CA SER A 191 2.19 16.22 -6.41
C SER A 191 3.56 15.84 -6.97
N ILE A 192 4.14 14.75 -6.48
CA ILE A 192 5.47 14.27 -6.86
C ILE A 192 5.49 13.87 -8.34
N ASN A 193 4.50 13.09 -8.81
CA ASN A 193 4.42 12.67 -10.21
C ASN A 193 4.34 13.88 -11.16
N ALA A 194 3.59 14.92 -10.78
CA ALA A 194 3.50 16.15 -11.55
C ALA A 194 4.86 16.88 -11.63
N LYS A 195 5.62 16.94 -10.53
CA LYS A 195 6.96 17.53 -10.47
C LYS A 195 7.95 16.75 -11.36
N ILE A 196 8.01 15.43 -11.16
CA ILE A 196 8.97 14.54 -11.85
C ILE A 196 8.77 14.59 -13.37
N SER A 197 7.52 14.53 -13.84
CA SER A 197 7.19 14.50 -15.26
C SER A 197 7.78 15.68 -16.04
N TYR A 198 7.91 16.85 -15.40
CA TYR A 198 8.48 18.03 -16.04
C TYR A 198 10.01 18.04 -16.05
N VAL A 199 10.63 17.69 -14.92
CA VAL A 199 12.08 17.80 -14.74
C VAL A 199 12.85 16.62 -15.33
N THR A 200 12.19 15.53 -15.69
CA THR A 200 12.83 14.28 -16.18
C THR A 200 13.85 14.54 -17.30
N TYR A 201 13.57 15.47 -18.23
CA TYR A 201 14.44 15.77 -19.37
C TYR A 201 15.07 17.17 -19.32
N SER A 202 15.08 17.81 -18.15
CA SER A 202 15.58 19.19 -17.99
C SER A 202 17.10 19.31 -17.96
N LYS A 203 17.82 18.17 -17.87
CA LYS A 203 19.26 18.09 -17.59
C LYS A 203 19.66 18.67 -16.21
N ALA A 204 18.71 18.91 -15.31
CA ALA A 204 19.03 19.12 -13.90
C ALA A 204 19.81 17.90 -13.37
N LYS A 205 20.75 18.15 -12.45
CA LYS A 205 21.53 17.07 -11.80
C LYS A 205 20.71 16.36 -10.73
N ALA A 206 19.96 17.14 -9.94
CA ALA A 206 19.07 16.63 -8.91
C ALA A 206 17.90 17.58 -8.67
N VAL A 207 16.82 17.05 -8.11
CA VAL A 207 15.70 17.79 -7.55
C VAL A 207 15.55 17.38 -6.09
N ILE A 208 15.55 18.36 -5.19
CA ILE A 208 15.36 18.21 -3.75
C ILE A 208 13.96 18.75 -3.44
N ILE A 209 13.09 17.86 -2.96
CA ILE A 209 11.73 18.15 -2.53
C ILE A 209 11.75 18.28 -1.01
N VAL A 210 11.26 19.40 -0.49
CA VAL A 210 11.14 19.63 0.96
C VAL A 210 9.68 19.84 1.37
N PRO A 211 9.30 19.56 2.62
CA PRO A 211 7.97 19.90 3.11
C PRO A 211 7.60 21.36 2.86
N ASP A 212 6.36 21.58 2.42
CA ASP A 212 5.83 22.93 2.29
C ASP A 212 5.47 23.47 3.70
N PRO A 213 5.77 24.74 4.01
CA PRO A 213 5.55 25.26 5.37
C PRO A 213 4.09 25.25 5.87
N LYS A 214 3.09 25.35 4.99
CA LYS A 214 1.65 25.29 5.34
C LYS A 214 1.21 23.90 5.79
N SER A 215 1.87 22.83 5.33
CA SER A 215 1.59 21.46 5.82
C SER A 215 1.84 21.31 7.32
N GLY A 216 2.71 22.15 7.90
CA GLY A 216 3.18 22.04 9.29
C GLY A 216 4.20 20.90 9.51
N ALA A 217 4.51 20.12 8.48
CA ALA A 217 5.55 19.10 8.52
C ALA A 217 6.93 19.74 8.34
N THR A 218 7.91 19.27 9.11
CA THR A 218 9.32 19.65 8.96
C THR A 218 10.18 18.52 8.39
N THR A 219 9.67 17.29 8.44
CA THR A 219 10.34 16.11 7.89
C THR A 219 9.52 15.43 6.81
N THR A 220 10.20 14.67 5.95
CA THR A 220 9.54 13.88 4.90
C THR A 220 8.59 12.85 5.52
N GLU A 221 9.00 12.26 6.64
CA GLU A 221 8.22 11.30 7.41
C GLU A 221 6.88 11.88 7.89
N GLN A 222 6.88 13.13 8.33
CA GLN A 222 5.65 13.80 8.78
C GLN A 222 4.67 14.09 7.64
N LEU A 223 5.16 14.26 6.40
CA LEU A 223 4.31 14.42 5.22
C LEU A 223 3.63 13.10 4.82
N TYR A 224 4.29 11.97 5.05
CA TYR A 224 3.88 10.65 4.57
C TYR A 224 3.74 9.63 5.71
N PRO A 225 2.85 9.89 6.68
CA PRO A 225 2.68 9.01 7.83
C PRO A 225 2.18 7.62 7.42
N GLY A 226 2.76 6.58 8.01
CA GLY A 226 2.43 5.17 7.77
C GLY A 226 3.20 4.50 6.64
N ILE A 227 3.93 5.24 5.80
CA ILE A 227 4.75 4.68 4.71
C ILE A 227 6.22 5.08 4.80
N GLU A 228 6.64 5.69 5.91
CA GLU A 228 7.99 6.22 6.10
C GLU A 228 9.07 5.15 5.93
N ASN A 229 8.82 3.97 6.49
CA ASN A 229 9.76 2.84 6.41
C ASN A 229 9.84 2.23 4.99
N GLN A 230 8.85 2.50 4.13
CA GLN A 230 8.91 2.09 2.73
C GLN A 230 9.94 2.92 1.95
N PHE A 231 10.16 4.18 2.34
CA PHE A 231 11.13 5.06 1.69
C PHE A 231 12.59 4.83 2.07
N LYS A 232 12.85 4.21 3.24
CA LYS A 232 14.20 3.98 3.76
C LYS A 232 15.00 2.99 2.93
N ALA A 233 14.33 2.09 2.21
CA ALA A 233 14.97 1.06 1.43
C ALA A 233 14.15 0.65 0.20
N SER A 234 14.84 0.45 -0.93
CA SER A 234 14.25 -0.27 -2.06
C SER A 234 14.34 -1.76 -1.83
N ARG A 235 13.29 -2.49 -2.17
CA ARG A 235 13.20 -3.95 -1.97
C ARG A 235 12.83 -4.63 -3.27
N LYS A 236 13.27 -5.86 -3.44
CA LYS A 236 12.88 -6.74 -4.55
C LYS A 236 12.95 -8.20 -4.13
N LEU A 237 12.27 -9.09 -4.85
CA LEU A 237 12.52 -10.52 -4.69
C LEU A 237 13.93 -10.85 -5.17
N LYS A 238 14.59 -11.82 -4.53
CA LYS A 238 15.91 -12.28 -4.98
C LYS A 238 15.85 -12.94 -6.37
N SER A 239 14.71 -13.55 -6.70
CA SER A 239 14.42 -14.10 -8.03
C SER A 239 14.28 -13.02 -9.10
N ASP A 240 14.05 -11.76 -8.73
CA ASP A 240 13.90 -10.68 -9.70
C ASP A 240 15.19 -10.46 -10.48
N ALA A 241 15.08 -10.61 -11.80
CA ALA A 241 16.03 -10.06 -12.73
C ALA A 241 16.23 -8.57 -12.40
N TYR A 242 17.47 -8.10 -12.49
CA TYR A 242 17.79 -6.71 -12.20
C TYR A 242 17.18 -5.79 -13.26
N PHE A 243 15.92 -5.42 -13.09
CA PHE A 243 15.27 -4.41 -13.92
C PHE A 243 15.41 -3.05 -13.24
N ARG A 244 16.52 -2.38 -13.53
CA ARG A 244 16.58 -0.92 -13.39
C ARG A 244 16.24 -0.31 -14.73
N ALA A 245 15.17 0.48 -14.77
CA ALA A 245 15.01 1.46 -15.83
C ALA A 245 16.16 2.47 -15.68
N SER A 246 17.33 2.14 -16.21
CA SER A 246 18.43 3.09 -16.29
C SER A 246 17.98 4.16 -17.26
N MET A 247 17.66 5.33 -16.72
CA MET A 247 17.39 6.53 -17.50
C MET A 247 18.60 7.43 -17.36
N PRO A 248 19.71 7.14 -18.08
CA PRO A 248 20.88 7.99 -18.00
C PRO A 248 20.50 9.41 -18.40
N ASN A 249 21.02 10.39 -17.67
CA ASN A 249 20.76 11.83 -17.83
C ASN A 249 19.41 12.34 -17.31
N THR A 250 18.65 11.56 -16.52
CA THR A 250 17.56 12.12 -15.70
C THR A 250 18.09 12.62 -14.36
N PRO A 251 17.50 13.69 -13.77
CA PRO A 251 17.88 14.16 -12.44
C PRO A 251 17.66 13.08 -11.37
N VAL A 252 18.51 13.08 -10.35
CA VAL A 252 18.23 12.36 -9.09
C VAL A 252 17.07 13.07 -8.39
N ILE A 253 16.02 12.34 -8.01
CA ILE A 253 14.90 12.90 -7.22
C ILE A 253 15.07 12.52 -5.76
N LEU A 254 15.18 13.54 -4.90
CA LEU A 254 15.41 13.41 -3.47
C LEU A 254 14.33 14.15 -2.70
N MET A 255 13.93 13.58 -1.57
CA MET A 255 13.24 14.28 -0.51
C MET A 255 14.22 14.56 0.63
N ALA A 256 14.05 15.72 1.26
CA ALA A 256 14.84 16.14 2.40
C ALA A 256 13.99 16.92 3.41
N ASN A 257 14.49 17.05 4.63
CA ASN A 257 13.82 17.82 5.67
C ASN A 257 13.94 19.34 5.42
N SER A 258 13.06 20.12 6.04
CA SER A 258 12.97 21.57 5.84
C SER A 258 14.27 22.31 6.18
N GLU A 259 15.08 21.76 7.09
CA GLU A 259 16.39 22.31 7.43
C GLU A 259 17.36 22.40 6.23
N VAL A 260 17.25 21.51 5.21
CA VAL A 260 18.01 21.69 3.95
C VAL A 260 17.66 23.02 3.31
N ALA A 261 16.37 23.30 3.18
CA ALA A 261 15.89 24.51 2.54
C ALA A 261 16.28 25.74 3.37
N ASP A 262 16.20 25.68 4.69
CA ASP A 262 16.60 26.77 5.58
C ASP A 262 18.09 27.10 5.41
N LYS A 263 18.96 26.08 5.38
CA LYS A 263 20.41 26.25 5.18
C LYS A 263 20.78 26.73 3.78
N LEU A 264 20.06 26.27 2.76
CA LEU A 264 20.21 26.77 1.39
C LEU A 264 19.77 28.24 1.31
N LEU A 265 18.64 28.61 1.90
CA LEU A 265 18.12 29.98 1.81
C LEU A 265 18.81 30.97 2.75
N GLU A 266 19.63 30.51 3.70
CA GLU A 266 20.39 31.36 4.61
C GLU A 266 21.25 32.39 3.86
N GLY A 267 21.00 33.68 4.10
CA GLY A 267 21.69 34.79 3.43
C GLY A 267 21.06 35.26 2.12
N SER A 268 20.05 34.55 1.59
CA SER A 268 19.34 34.94 0.35
C SER A 268 18.33 36.08 0.54
N GLY A 269 17.98 36.40 1.79
CA GLY A 269 16.90 37.35 2.11
C GLY A 269 15.49 36.76 2.06
N HIS A 270 15.37 35.44 1.90
CA HIS A 270 14.10 34.72 1.85
C HIS A 270 14.06 33.56 2.85
N THR A 271 12.86 33.27 3.35
CA THR A 271 12.53 32.00 4.02
C THR A 271 11.58 31.18 3.15
N LEU A 272 11.55 29.86 3.35
CA LEU A 272 10.63 28.98 2.61
C LEU A 272 9.16 29.39 2.82
N LYS A 273 8.81 29.82 4.03
CA LYS A 273 7.46 30.29 4.38
C LYS A 273 7.06 31.57 3.64
N GLU A 274 7.96 32.54 3.55
CA GLU A 274 7.69 33.77 2.78
C GLU A 274 7.52 33.47 1.30
N LEU A 275 8.38 32.61 0.74
CA LEU A 275 8.29 32.19 -0.66
C LEU A 275 6.97 31.47 -0.94
N GLN A 276 6.53 30.59 -0.04
CA GLN A 276 5.23 29.93 -0.16
C GLN A 276 4.07 30.93 -0.19
N LEU A 277 4.06 31.92 0.71
CA LEU A 277 3.00 32.94 0.75
C LEU A 277 2.97 33.78 -0.53
N ILE A 278 4.15 34.19 -1.05
CA ILE A 278 4.25 34.94 -2.31
C ILE A 278 3.62 34.16 -3.47
N ILE A 279 3.90 32.86 -3.56
CA ILE A 279 3.42 31.98 -4.62
C ILE A 279 1.91 31.75 -4.48
N ASP A 280 1.46 31.36 -3.29
CA ASP A 280 0.08 30.97 -3.02
C ASP A 280 -0.90 32.13 -3.15
N ASP A 281 -0.56 33.30 -2.60
CA ASP A 281 -1.47 34.46 -2.60
C ASP A 281 -1.68 35.07 -3.98
N ASN A 282 -0.71 34.90 -4.88
CA ASN A 282 -0.74 35.48 -6.22
C ASN A 282 -1.01 34.44 -7.32
N LEU A 283 -0.95 33.15 -6.98
CA LEU A 283 -0.91 32.03 -7.93
C LEU A 283 0.10 32.30 -9.06
N LYS A 284 1.29 32.76 -8.70
CA LYS A 284 2.36 33.11 -9.65
C LYS A 284 3.67 32.40 -9.29
N PRO A 285 4.39 31.86 -10.29
CA PRO A 285 5.68 31.24 -10.03
C PRO A 285 6.68 32.26 -9.50
N TYR A 286 7.49 31.84 -8.54
CA TYR A 286 8.60 32.62 -8.00
C TYR A 286 9.84 31.73 -7.92
N SER A 287 10.85 32.02 -8.73
CA SER A 287 12.01 31.13 -8.90
C SER A 287 13.27 31.94 -9.16
N PHE A 288 14.39 31.50 -8.59
CA PHE A 288 15.65 32.21 -8.63
C PHE A 288 16.83 31.27 -8.35
N VAL A 289 18.02 31.65 -8.81
CA VAL A 289 19.27 31.01 -8.36
C VAL A 289 19.54 31.47 -6.94
N ILE A 290 19.71 30.53 -6.02
CA ILE A 290 20.07 30.86 -4.64
C ILE A 290 21.51 31.39 -4.64
N PRO A 291 21.74 32.67 -4.27
CA PRO A 291 23.06 33.27 -4.34
C PRO A 291 24.02 32.59 -3.37
N ASP A 292 25.29 32.50 -3.76
CA ASP A 292 26.40 32.13 -2.88
C ASP A 292 26.28 30.74 -2.23
N LYS A 293 25.49 29.83 -2.80
CA LYS A 293 25.27 28.48 -2.29
C LYS A 293 25.61 27.40 -3.31
N GLU A 294 26.37 26.42 -2.84
CA GLU A 294 26.61 25.17 -3.53
C GLU A 294 26.22 24.01 -2.61
N ILE A 295 25.58 22.98 -3.17
CA ILE A 295 25.30 21.74 -2.45
C ILE A 295 26.05 20.59 -3.10
N SER A 296 26.57 19.69 -2.27
CA SER A 296 27.19 18.43 -2.67
C SER A 296 26.48 17.28 -1.97
N ILE A 297 26.05 16.30 -2.74
CA ILE A 297 25.31 15.13 -2.28
C ILE A 297 26.08 13.90 -2.73
N MET A 298 26.54 13.11 -1.77
CA MET A 298 27.10 11.79 -1.98
C MET A 298 26.16 10.78 -1.36
N LYS A 299 25.63 9.87 -2.17
CA LYS A 299 24.86 8.74 -1.70
C LYS A 299 25.67 7.48 -1.89
N SER A 300 25.81 6.71 -0.81
CA SER A 300 26.27 5.34 -0.84
C SER A 300 25.16 4.42 -0.35
N THR A 301 25.11 3.19 -0.84
CA THR A 301 24.12 2.21 -0.44
C THR A 301 24.75 0.95 0.12
N LYS A 302 24.01 0.29 1.01
CA LYS A 302 24.29 -1.07 1.45
C LYS A 302 23.14 -1.97 0.99
N THR A 303 23.49 -3.23 0.72
CA THR A 303 22.51 -4.23 0.28
C THR A 303 22.57 -5.43 1.22
N GLU A 304 21.42 -5.87 1.66
CA GLU A 304 21.25 -6.98 2.59
C GLU A 304 20.23 -7.98 2.01
N GLU A 305 20.51 -9.27 2.18
CA GLU A 305 19.54 -10.32 1.89
C GLU A 305 18.73 -10.60 3.16
N LYS A 306 17.41 -10.52 3.07
CA LYS A 306 16.49 -10.86 4.17
C LYS A 306 15.63 -12.06 3.76
N THR A 307 15.39 -12.96 4.70
CA THR A 307 14.44 -14.07 4.52
C THR A 307 13.12 -13.70 5.17
N LEU A 308 12.04 -13.79 4.40
CA LEU A 308 10.67 -13.63 4.87
C LEU A 308 9.92 -14.96 4.71
N TYR A 309 8.75 -15.06 5.33
CA TYR A 309 7.98 -16.31 5.36
C TYR A 309 6.50 -16.06 5.10
N ASN A 310 5.91 -16.82 4.19
CA ASN A 310 4.46 -16.99 4.18
C ASN A 310 4.08 -18.09 5.17
N VAL A 311 2.89 -18.00 5.75
CA VAL A 311 2.28 -19.10 6.52
C VAL A 311 1.24 -19.78 5.64
N ALA A 312 1.26 -21.11 5.60
CA ALA A 312 0.41 -21.90 4.73
C ALA A 312 -0.09 -23.18 5.43
N ALA A 313 -1.39 -23.41 5.37
CA ALA A 313 -2.06 -24.56 5.99
C ALA A 313 -3.14 -25.15 5.09
N ILE A 314 -3.36 -26.47 5.16
CA ILE A 314 -4.31 -27.19 4.30
C ILE A 314 -5.34 -27.96 5.14
N ILE A 315 -6.58 -27.95 4.68
CA ILE A 315 -7.61 -28.94 5.02
C ILE A 315 -7.78 -29.84 3.78
N GLU A 316 -7.52 -31.14 3.92
CA GLU A 316 -7.67 -32.09 2.81
C GLU A 316 -9.16 -32.29 2.48
N GLY A 317 -9.47 -32.32 1.19
CA GLY A 317 -10.82 -32.59 0.71
C GLY A 317 -11.27 -34.03 1.00
N SER A 318 -12.58 -34.20 1.20
CA SER A 318 -13.20 -35.51 1.48
C SER A 318 -13.39 -36.40 0.25
N ASP A 319 -13.37 -35.83 -0.96
CA ASP A 319 -13.62 -36.56 -2.19
C ASP A 319 -12.30 -37.14 -2.77
N PRO A 320 -12.25 -38.43 -3.16
CA PRO A 320 -11.01 -39.06 -3.64
C PRO A 320 -10.38 -38.44 -4.89
N ILE A 321 -11.17 -37.70 -5.70
CA ILE A 321 -10.71 -37.06 -6.93
C ILE A 321 -10.56 -35.55 -6.69
N LEU A 322 -11.58 -34.91 -6.12
CA LEU A 322 -11.60 -33.45 -5.98
C LEU A 322 -10.66 -32.93 -4.88
N LYS A 323 -10.18 -33.78 -3.98
CA LYS A 323 -9.18 -33.37 -2.99
C LYS A 323 -7.85 -32.86 -3.59
N ASP A 324 -7.56 -33.20 -4.84
CA ASP A 324 -6.38 -32.70 -5.56
C ASP A 324 -6.65 -31.33 -6.24
N GLU A 325 -7.84 -30.75 -6.04
CA GLU A 325 -8.20 -29.39 -6.40
C GLU A 325 -8.27 -28.51 -5.14
N TYR A 326 -7.76 -27.29 -5.22
CA TYR A 326 -7.61 -26.39 -4.09
C TYR A 326 -8.46 -25.13 -4.27
N LEU A 327 -9.29 -24.83 -3.27
CA LEU A 327 -9.80 -23.48 -3.09
C LEU A 327 -8.83 -22.74 -2.16
N VAL A 328 -8.28 -21.64 -2.64
CA VAL A 328 -7.31 -20.84 -1.90
C VAL A 328 -8.03 -19.70 -1.18
N PHE A 329 -7.76 -19.55 0.11
CA PHE A 329 -8.13 -18.37 0.89
C PHE A 329 -6.84 -17.66 1.28
N SER A 330 -6.73 -16.38 0.96
CA SER A 330 -5.52 -15.61 1.25
C SER A 330 -5.77 -14.33 2.01
N SER A 331 -4.80 -13.91 2.80
CA SER A 331 -4.65 -12.56 3.34
C SER A 331 -3.16 -12.28 3.50
N HIS A 332 -2.77 -11.03 3.76
CA HIS A 332 -1.42 -10.76 4.28
C HIS A 332 -1.44 -10.65 5.80
N ILE A 333 -0.26 -10.76 6.42
CA ILE A 333 -0.05 -10.75 7.89
C ILE A 333 0.92 -9.67 8.36
N ASP A 334 1.75 -9.15 7.45
CA ASP A 334 2.66 -8.04 7.70
C ASP A 334 1.93 -6.70 7.70
N HIS A 335 2.47 -5.72 8.42
CA HIS A 335 1.99 -4.35 8.39
C HIS A 335 3.18 -3.37 8.44
N VAL A 336 2.92 -2.05 8.43
CA VAL A 336 3.93 -1.01 8.20
C VAL A 336 4.87 -0.71 9.38
N GLY A 337 4.69 -1.36 10.53
CA GLY A 337 5.61 -1.25 11.66
C GLY A 337 5.37 -0.04 12.59
N SER A 338 6.46 0.59 13.00
CA SER A 338 6.42 1.81 13.80
C SER A 338 7.38 2.87 13.28
N ALA A 339 6.97 4.13 13.40
CA ALA A 339 7.77 5.29 13.01
C ALA A 339 7.54 6.43 14.01
N ASN A 340 8.60 7.18 14.34
CA ASN A 340 8.52 8.36 15.20
C ASN A 340 7.85 8.13 16.57
N GLY A 341 8.04 6.94 17.16
CA GLY A 341 7.41 6.56 18.42
C GLY A 341 5.92 6.21 18.33
N ILE A 342 5.36 6.21 17.12
CA ILE A 342 3.98 5.79 16.82
C ILE A 342 4.02 4.38 16.26
N VAL A 343 3.25 3.48 16.86
CA VAL A 343 3.03 2.12 16.33
C VAL A 343 1.81 2.14 15.43
N TYR A 344 1.93 1.58 14.23
CA TYR A 344 0.82 1.34 13.32
C TYR A 344 0.37 -0.11 13.54
N PRO A 345 -0.76 -0.36 14.23
CA PRO A 345 -1.10 -1.71 14.67
C PRO A 345 -1.70 -2.58 13.57
N GLY A 346 -2.26 -1.98 12.52
CA GLY A 346 -2.87 -2.69 11.40
C GLY A 346 -4.14 -3.46 11.75
N ALA A 347 -5.07 -2.81 12.46
CA ALA A 347 -6.30 -3.45 12.93
C ALA A 347 -7.24 -3.83 11.78
N ASP A 348 -7.36 -2.97 10.77
CA ASP A 348 -8.20 -3.24 9.60
C ASP A 348 -7.36 -3.89 8.51
N ASP A 349 -6.48 -3.09 7.90
CA ASP A 349 -5.32 -3.49 7.12
C ASP A 349 -4.22 -3.95 8.09
N ASN A 350 -4.12 -5.24 8.42
CA ASN A 350 -4.76 -6.40 7.80
C ASN A 350 -5.28 -7.44 8.79
N ALA A 351 -5.28 -7.10 10.09
CA ALA A 351 -5.61 -8.07 11.13
C ALA A 351 -7.03 -8.63 10.96
N THR A 352 -7.95 -7.88 10.35
CA THR A 352 -9.31 -8.35 10.07
C THR A 352 -9.34 -9.48 9.05
N GLY A 353 -8.59 -9.39 7.95
CA GLY A 353 -8.46 -10.46 6.97
C GLY A 353 -7.80 -11.71 7.53
N CYS A 354 -6.69 -11.54 8.27
CA CYS A 354 -6.07 -12.61 9.05
C CYS A 354 -7.07 -13.34 9.97
N ALA A 355 -7.86 -12.57 10.72
CA ALA A 355 -8.86 -13.10 11.65
C ALA A 355 -9.97 -13.88 10.94
N ALA A 356 -10.43 -13.40 9.78
CA ALA A 356 -11.41 -14.13 8.97
C ALA A 356 -10.86 -15.47 8.47
N LEU A 357 -9.63 -15.51 7.95
CA LEU A 357 -9.02 -16.77 7.52
C LEU A 357 -8.91 -17.77 8.67
N LEU A 358 -8.47 -17.33 9.85
CA LEU A 358 -8.41 -18.18 11.05
C LEU A 358 -9.79 -18.70 11.46
N ALA A 359 -10.81 -17.85 11.43
CA ALA A 359 -12.18 -18.24 11.78
C ALA A 359 -12.77 -19.24 10.77
N MET A 360 -12.57 -19.02 9.47
CA MET A 360 -12.99 -19.94 8.41
C MET A 360 -12.24 -21.27 8.51
N ALA A 361 -10.91 -21.25 8.67
CA ALA A 361 -10.09 -22.45 8.85
C ALA A 361 -10.61 -23.32 9.99
N LYS A 362 -10.89 -22.70 11.15
CA LYS A 362 -11.49 -23.41 12.29
C LYS A 362 -12.88 -23.96 11.97
N ALA A 363 -13.75 -23.16 11.36
CA ALA A 363 -15.11 -23.57 11.02
C ALA A 363 -15.13 -24.77 10.06
N PHE A 364 -14.30 -24.75 9.01
CA PHE A 364 -14.19 -25.86 8.07
C PHE A 364 -13.55 -27.11 8.68
N SER A 365 -12.58 -26.95 9.57
CA SER A 365 -11.89 -28.09 10.19
C SER A 365 -12.79 -28.83 11.19
N GLU A 366 -13.64 -28.09 11.91
CA GLU A 366 -14.58 -28.65 12.90
C GLU A 366 -15.97 -28.97 12.31
N ALA A 367 -16.14 -28.78 11.00
CA ALA A 367 -17.38 -29.12 10.31
C ALA A 367 -17.61 -30.64 10.35
N THR A 368 -18.86 -31.05 10.57
CA THR A 368 -19.22 -32.48 10.50
C THR A 368 -19.11 -33.04 9.08
N GLU A 369 -19.21 -32.16 8.08
CA GLU A 369 -19.02 -32.49 6.67
C GLU A 369 -17.84 -31.69 6.11
N HIS A 370 -16.78 -32.40 5.75
CA HIS A 370 -15.60 -31.79 5.14
C HIS A 370 -15.87 -31.43 3.67
N PRO A 371 -15.31 -30.31 3.18
CA PRO A 371 -15.43 -29.92 1.78
C PRO A 371 -14.89 -31.02 0.87
N LYS A 372 -15.49 -31.19 -0.32
CA LYS A 372 -15.02 -32.19 -1.29
C LYS A 372 -13.63 -31.88 -1.81
N ARG A 373 -13.36 -30.59 -2.03
CA ARG A 373 -12.06 -30.05 -2.45
C ARG A 373 -11.19 -29.73 -1.24
N SER A 374 -9.89 -29.73 -1.45
CA SER A 374 -8.96 -29.25 -0.43
C SER A 374 -9.06 -27.74 -0.31
N LEU A 375 -8.87 -27.23 0.92
CA LEU A 375 -8.80 -25.80 1.19
C LEU A 375 -7.36 -25.46 1.55
N LEU A 376 -6.79 -24.48 0.86
CA LEU A 376 -5.47 -23.93 1.17
C LEU A 376 -5.62 -22.53 1.77
N PHE A 377 -5.13 -22.34 2.98
CA PHE A 377 -5.09 -21.05 3.66
C PHE A 377 -3.68 -20.47 3.59
N LEU A 378 -3.55 -19.25 3.09
CA LEU A 378 -2.28 -18.54 2.93
C LEU A 378 -2.33 -17.20 3.66
N TRP A 379 -1.40 -16.98 4.58
CA TRP A 379 -1.11 -15.68 5.17
C TRP A 379 0.24 -15.21 4.63
N PHE A 380 0.20 -14.31 3.66
CA PHE A 380 1.38 -13.78 3.00
C PHE A 380 2.10 -12.77 3.90
N SER A 381 3.43 -12.74 3.83
CA SER A 381 4.21 -11.58 4.28
C SER A 381 4.62 -10.72 3.08
N GLY A 382 5.21 -9.57 3.33
CA GLY A 382 5.78 -8.71 2.30
C GLY A 382 4.76 -8.04 1.37
N GLU A 383 3.49 -7.98 1.74
CA GLU A 383 2.46 -7.29 0.96
C GLU A 383 2.75 -5.78 0.94
N GLU A 384 2.98 -5.20 2.12
CA GLU A 384 3.13 -3.77 2.36
C GLU A 384 4.35 -3.15 1.69
N ILE A 385 5.29 -4.01 1.32
CA ILE A 385 6.56 -3.65 0.69
C ILE A 385 6.61 -4.01 -0.79
N GLY A 386 5.51 -4.51 -1.36
CA GLY A 386 5.38 -4.77 -2.80
C GLY A 386 4.88 -6.16 -3.19
N LEU A 387 3.93 -6.74 -2.45
CA LEU A 387 3.30 -8.03 -2.76
C LEU A 387 4.29 -9.22 -2.85
N PHE A 388 5.40 -9.16 -2.12
CA PHE A 388 6.50 -10.12 -2.29
C PHE A 388 6.12 -11.54 -1.89
N GLY A 389 5.37 -11.75 -0.81
CA GLY A 389 4.99 -13.09 -0.38
C GLY A 389 4.06 -13.80 -1.35
N SER A 390 3.02 -13.12 -1.83
CA SER A 390 2.07 -13.69 -2.80
C SER A 390 2.76 -13.96 -4.13
N ARG A 391 3.64 -13.05 -4.57
CA ARG A 391 4.44 -13.25 -5.78
C ARG A 391 5.43 -14.41 -5.64
N ALA A 392 6.16 -14.50 -4.52
CA ALA A 392 7.06 -15.60 -4.24
C ALA A 392 6.33 -16.96 -4.21
N TYR A 393 5.10 -16.98 -3.71
CA TYR A 393 4.24 -18.17 -3.76
C TYR A 393 3.91 -18.54 -5.21
N VAL A 394 3.49 -17.60 -6.05
CA VAL A 394 3.18 -17.90 -7.47
C VAL A 394 4.41 -18.39 -8.23
N GLU A 395 5.60 -17.83 -7.94
CA GLU A 395 6.87 -18.25 -8.56
C GLU A 395 7.31 -19.65 -8.09
N ASN A 396 7.01 -20.03 -6.83
CA ASN A 396 7.40 -21.31 -6.23
C ASN A 396 6.25 -21.90 -5.40
N PRO A 397 5.18 -22.37 -6.05
CA PRO A 397 3.92 -22.67 -5.37
C PRO A 397 3.99 -23.99 -4.59
N LEU A 398 3.36 -24.02 -3.41
CA LEU A 398 3.32 -25.22 -2.55
C LEU A 398 2.42 -26.32 -3.12
N VAL A 399 1.43 -25.94 -3.92
CA VAL A 399 0.59 -26.84 -4.72
C VAL A 399 0.62 -26.35 -6.17
N PRO A 400 0.52 -27.23 -7.19
CA PRO A 400 0.56 -26.77 -8.58
C PRO A 400 -0.54 -25.73 -8.85
N LEU A 401 -0.20 -24.58 -9.45
CA LEU A 401 -1.18 -23.52 -9.72
C LEU A 401 -2.36 -23.98 -10.58
N SER A 402 -2.12 -24.93 -11.50
CA SER A 402 -3.17 -25.54 -12.32
C SER A 402 -4.18 -26.38 -11.52
N LYS A 403 -3.95 -26.59 -10.23
CA LYS A 403 -4.86 -27.27 -9.30
C LYS A 403 -5.58 -26.29 -8.39
N SER A 404 -5.23 -25.01 -8.40
CA SER A 404 -5.95 -23.97 -7.69
C SER A 404 -7.17 -23.55 -8.52
N VAL A 405 -8.37 -23.80 -8.01
CA VAL A 405 -9.64 -23.50 -8.70
C VAL A 405 -9.95 -22.01 -8.63
N ALA A 406 -9.76 -21.41 -7.47
CA ALA A 406 -9.94 -19.98 -7.24
C ALA A 406 -9.11 -19.52 -6.04
N ASN A 407 -8.81 -18.22 -5.99
CA ASN A 407 -8.28 -17.56 -4.81
C ASN A 407 -9.26 -16.51 -4.30
N ILE A 408 -9.70 -16.65 -3.06
CA ILE A 408 -10.53 -15.68 -2.35
C ILE A 408 -9.60 -14.91 -1.40
N ASN A 409 -9.15 -13.73 -1.85
CA ASN A 409 -8.32 -12.86 -1.03
C ASN A 409 -9.19 -12.00 -0.11
N ILE A 410 -8.86 -11.99 1.17
CA ILE A 410 -9.55 -11.29 2.25
C ILE A 410 -8.52 -10.45 2.98
N ASP A 411 -8.41 -9.19 2.56
CA ASP A 411 -7.42 -8.26 3.07
C ASP A 411 -8.01 -7.43 4.22
N MET A 412 -8.72 -6.36 3.87
CA MET A 412 -9.49 -5.52 4.80
C MET A 412 -10.96 -5.91 4.77
N ILE A 413 -11.49 -6.33 5.91
CA ILE A 413 -12.94 -6.54 6.09
C ILE A 413 -13.51 -5.78 7.29
N GLY A 414 -12.66 -5.10 8.05
CA GLY A 414 -13.09 -4.01 8.89
C GLY A 414 -13.32 -2.76 8.05
N ARG A 415 -14.00 -1.76 8.64
CA ARG A 415 -13.96 -0.38 8.17
C ARG A 415 -14.53 0.53 9.24
N SER A 416 -13.84 1.63 9.52
CA SER A 416 -14.41 2.75 10.28
C SER A 416 -14.88 3.84 9.32
N LYS A 417 -16.02 4.48 9.62
CA LYS A 417 -16.56 5.54 8.77
C LYS A 417 -15.58 6.72 8.70
N GLY A 418 -15.01 6.95 7.52
CA GLY A 418 -14.16 8.09 7.21
C GLY A 418 -14.92 9.28 6.63
N VAL A 419 -14.21 10.39 6.41
CA VAL A 419 -14.77 11.61 5.80
C VAL A 419 -15.24 11.36 4.36
N ALA A 420 -14.53 10.51 3.63
CA ALA A 420 -14.84 10.10 2.26
C ALA A 420 -16.11 9.21 2.14
N ASP A 421 -16.58 8.65 3.25
CA ASP A 421 -17.72 7.72 3.32
C ASP A 421 -19.08 8.44 3.40
N THR A 422 -19.11 9.69 2.94
CA THR A 422 -20.30 10.56 2.91
C THR A 422 -20.87 10.72 1.50
N SER A 423 -20.16 10.23 0.48
CA SER A 423 -20.60 10.30 -0.91
C SER A 423 -21.52 9.13 -1.28
N LYS A 424 -22.41 9.35 -2.25
CA LYS A 424 -23.25 8.28 -2.82
C LYS A 424 -22.44 7.15 -3.49
N ASN A 425 -21.15 7.39 -3.75
CA ASN A 425 -20.29 6.48 -4.50
C ASN A 425 -19.59 5.44 -3.61
N ASN A 426 -19.47 5.71 -2.30
CA ASN A 426 -18.87 4.81 -1.30
C ASN A 426 -19.81 4.63 -0.09
N PRO A 427 -20.99 4.01 -0.26
CA PRO A 427 -21.92 3.85 0.85
C PRO A 427 -21.36 2.85 1.87
N MET A 428 -21.21 3.29 3.12
CA MET A 428 -21.01 2.37 4.24
C MET A 428 -22.29 1.57 4.45
N THR A 429 -22.21 0.26 4.27
CA THR A 429 -23.31 -0.62 4.63
C THR A 429 -23.46 -0.67 6.15
N GLY A 430 -24.69 -0.83 6.62
CA GLY A 430 -24.95 -1.10 8.04
C GLY A 430 -24.32 -2.44 8.47
N PRO A 431 -24.39 -2.79 9.76
CA PRO A 431 -23.73 -3.99 10.32
C PRO A 431 -24.18 -5.32 9.72
N THR A 432 -25.28 -5.33 8.96
CA THR A 432 -25.83 -6.52 8.29
C THR A 432 -25.77 -6.44 6.76
N GLY A 433 -25.13 -5.40 6.21
CA GLY A 433 -25.02 -5.21 4.77
C GLY A 433 -23.60 -5.48 4.28
N VAL A 434 -23.49 -6.13 3.13
CA VAL A 434 -22.24 -6.25 2.38
C VAL A 434 -22.31 -5.30 1.20
N PHE A 435 -21.33 -4.39 1.08
CA PHE A 435 -21.20 -3.59 -0.12
C PHE A 435 -20.44 -4.41 -1.16
N VAL A 436 -21.15 -4.87 -2.19
CA VAL A 436 -20.52 -5.58 -3.29
C VAL A 436 -20.07 -4.55 -4.31
N ILE A 437 -18.76 -4.38 -4.43
CA ILE A 437 -18.14 -3.75 -5.60
C ILE A 437 -18.35 -4.70 -6.77
N SER A 438 -19.49 -4.56 -7.43
CA SER A 438 -19.81 -5.35 -8.61
C SER A 438 -19.02 -4.85 -9.81
N GLY A 439 -18.82 -5.73 -10.78
CA GLY A 439 -18.19 -5.42 -12.04
C GLY A 439 -18.79 -4.27 -12.87
N ASN A 440 -19.96 -3.75 -12.50
CA ASN A 440 -20.47 -2.49 -13.07
C ASN A 440 -19.55 -1.28 -12.79
N GLN A 441 -18.66 -1.38 -11.79
CA GLN A 441 -17.64 -0.39 -11.46
C GLN A 441 -16.28 -0.69 -12.12
N SER A 442 -16.07 -1.89 -12.67
CA SER A 442 -14.88 -2.28 -13.45
C SER A 442 -15.23 -3.32 -14.52
N LYS A 443 -15.47 -2.84 -15.74
CA LYS A 443 -15.84 -3.68 -16.90
C LYS A 443 -14.72 -4.67 -17.28
N GLU A 444 -13.47 -4.25 -17.10
CA GLU A 444 -12.29 -5.07 -17.39
C GLU A 444 -12.21 -6.31 -16.50
N LEU A 445 -12.49 -6.17 -15.19
CA LEU A 445 -12.51 -7.31 -14.27
C LEU A 445 -13.64 -8.31 -14.59
N LEU A 446 -14.80 -7.83 -15.04
CA LEU A 446 -15.86 -8.72 -15.53
C LEU A 446 -15.45 -9.47 -16.78
N GLU A 447 -14.84 -8.78 -17.75
CA GLU A 447 -14.41 -9.43 -18.99
C GLU A 447 -13.35 -10.51 -18.73
N ILE A 448 -12.43 -10.26 -17.79
CA ILE A 448 -11.46 -11.27 -17.34
C ILE A 448 -12.17 -12.42 -16.64
N ALA A 449 -13.06 -12.15 -15.68
CA ALA A 449 -13.79 -13.18 -14.95
C ALA A 449 -14.66 -14.04 -15.89
N ASP A 450 -15.46 -13.42 -16.76
CA ASP A 450 -16.31 -14.11 -17.74
C ASP A 450 -15.49 -14.95 -18.74
N LYS A 451 -14.31 -14.46 -19.12
CA LYS A 451 -13.40 -15.21 -20.00
C LYS A 451 -12.86 -16.45 -19.29
N ILE A 452 -12.35 -16.28 -18.07
CA ILE A 452 -11.85 -17.39 -17.24
C ILE A 452 -12.98 -18.41 -16.98
N ASP A 453 -14.18 -17.96 -16.64
CA ASP A 453 -15.34 -18.83 -16.39
C ASP A 453 -15.72 -19.63 -17.62
N LYS A 454 -15.74 -19.01 -18.82
CA LYS A 454 -15.99 -19.73 -20.08
C LYS A 454 -14.91 -20.75 -20.41
N GLU A 455 -13.66 -20.47 -20.05
CA GLU A 455 -12.52 -21.38 -20.24
C GLU A 455 -12.49 -22.49 -19.19
N SER A 456 -13.15 -22.30 -18.04
CA SER A 456 -13.15 -23.21 -16.89
C SER A 456 -14.35 -24.16 -16.83
N ILE A 457 -15.29 -24.08 -17.79
CA ILE A 457 -16.34 -25.10 -17.96
C ILE A 457 -15.72 -26.32 -18.65
N ILE A 458 -15.33 -27.31 -17.86
CA ILE A 458 -15.13 -28.71 -18.28
C ILE A 458 -16.39 -29.50 -17.94
#